data_AF-A0A965LHL5-F1
#
_entry.id   AF-A0A965LHL5-F1
#
_cell.length_a   1.000
_cell.length_b   1.000
_cell.length_c   1.000
_cell.angle_alpha   90.00
_cell.angle_beta   90.00
_cell.angle_gamma   90.00
#
_symmetry.space_group_name_H-M   'P 1'
#
loop_
_entity.id
_entity.type
_entity.pdbx_description
1 polymer ?
#
loop_
_entity_poly.entity_id
_entity_poly.type
_entity_poly.pdbx_seq_one_letter_code
_entity_poly.pdbx_strand_id
1 'polypeptide(L)'
;MKTRRRVLMALDWYDEAIHTGIAEFARQESWILNAHMSRTRQFPRGWAGDGVIALIDYPAAARHIRSLHIPVVDMGGHFTEFTQVLSDNPRIGSMAAEYFLEKRHRNFFFLHVQSSRLEREISTGFQTALKAAGYSCQMHYWKQTREQHVIDYQQVQKWAVAVLQEAAKPAAVMCQNDDTAVIILNACVDAGIRVPEEVAILGAGNHKLFCEFQSKTLSSIDPDLRRLGYEAAKELSRMMSGGSPRRSALRVPPKREIITRESTDFLAVSNPHVLLVLRYLWDHFREPLSVEQLSRLVPISRSAIYALFTKEVGLPMAKELMRVRLEEVKRLLRTTQQPIGKVARSCGFTSMITFSRAFTQRTRMTARAYRLKMRR
;
A
#
# COMPACT_ATOMS: atom_id res chain seq x y z
N MET A 1 43.33 8.44 -9.39
CA MET A 1 41.89 8.46 -9.74
C MET A 1 41.20 7.29 -9.04
N LYS A 2 40.07 7.51 -8.37
CA LYS A 2 39.29 6.41 -7.76
C LYS A 2 38.76 5.53 -8.90
N THR A 3 39.06 4.24 -8.90
CA THR A 3 38.56 3.30 -9.91
C THR A 3 37.03 3.30 -9.87
N ARG A 4 36.38 3.57 -11.01
CA ARG A 4 34.91 3.56 -11.09
C ARG A 4 34.42 2.12 -11.00
N ARG A 5 33.55 1.83 -10.04
CA ARG A 5 32.91 0.51 -9.90
C ARG A 5 31.91 0.28 -11.03
N ARG A 6 31.86 -0.92 -11.56
CA ARG A 6 30.93 -1.38 -12.60
C ARG A 6 29.87 -2.28 -11.97
N VAL A 7 28.61 -1.91 -12.09
CA VAL A 7 27.50 -2.66 -11.48
C VAL A 7 26.53 -3.14 -12.53
N LEU A 8 26.19 -4.43 -12.48
CA LEU A 8 25.14 -5.01 -13.32
C LEU A 8 23.79 -4.87 -12.63
N MET A 9 22.82 -4.32 -13.35
CA MET A 9 21.42 -4.30 -12.98
C MET A 9 20.75 -5.54 -13.60
N ALA A 10 20.76 -6.65 -12.85
CA ALA A 10 20.14 -7.91 -13.26
C ALA A 10 18.65 -7.90 -12.90
N LEU A 11 17.88 -7.05 -13.59
CA LEU A 11 16.44 -6.86 -13.37
C LEU A 11 15.66 -7.64 -14.43
N ASP A 12 15.00 -8.74 -14.03
CA ASP A 12 14.24 -9.60 -14.95
C ASP A 12 12.87 -8.99 -15.31
N TRP A 13 12.17 -8.43 -14.32
CA TRP A 13 11.21 -7.37 -14.58
C TRP A 13 11.96 -6.05 -14.61
N TYR A 14 11.57 -5.15 -15.51
CA TYR A 14 12.05 -3.77 -15.50
C TYR A 14 11.01 -2.85 -14.88
N ASP A 15 11.42 -2.07 -13.88
CA ASP A 15 10.64 -0.99 -13.31
C ASP A 15 11.48 0.29 -13.30
N GLU A 16 10.92 1.37 -13.84
CA GLU A 16 11.60 2.65 -13.98
C GLU A 16 11.99 3.21 -12.61
N ALA A 17 11.10 3.14 -11.60
CA ALA A 17 11.35 3.70 -10.29
C ALA A 17 12.52 2.99 -9.60
N ILE A 18 12.58 1.65 -9.65
CA ILE A 18 13.74 0.87 -9.15
C ILE A 18 15.03 1.35 -9.84
N HIS A 19 15.01 1.44 -11.17
CA HIS A 19 16.18 1.87 -11.93
C HIS A 19 16.62 3.27 -11.50
N THR A 20 15.70 4.22 -11.42
CA THR A 20 15.98 5.60 -11.02
C THR A 20 16.62 5.66 -9.64
N GLY A 21 16.11 4.89 -8.67
CA GLY A 21 16.70 4.80 -7.33
C GLY A 21 18.14 4.30 -7.33
N ILE A 22 18.43 3.25 -8.10
CA ILE A 22 19.78 2.72 -8.28
C ILE A 22 20.69 3.77 -8.94
N ALA A 23 20.21 4.41 -10.00
CA ALA A 23 20.96 5.41 -10.77
C ALA A 23 21.31 6.66 -9.93
N GLU A 24 20.41 7.09 -9.06
CA GLU A 24 20.63 8.22 -8.15
C GLU A 24 21.77 7.95 -7.18
N PHE A 25 21.78 6.78 -6.55
CA PHE A 25 22.87 6.38 -5.67
C PHE A 25 24.18 6.18 -6.46
N ALA A 26 24.11 5.48 -7.58
CA ALA A 26 25.26 5.22 -8.45
C ALA A 26 25.95 6.50 -8.92
N ARG A 27 25.17 7.56 -9.22
CA ARG A 27 25.70 8.88 -9.56
C ARG A 27 26.50 9.50 -8.42
N GLN A 28 26.04 9.37 -7.17
CA GLN A 28 26.76 9.87 -5.99
C GLN A 28 28.10 9.16 -5.80
N GLU A 29 28.15 7.86 -6.09
CA GLU A 29 29.36 7.03 -5.96
C GLU A 29 30.20 6.91 -7.26
N SER A 30 29.82 7.62 -8.32
CA SER A 30 30.49 7.59 -9.63
C SER A 30 30.62 6.18 -10.25
N TRP A 31 29.57 5.35 -10.11
CA TRP A 31 29.52 4.01 -10.70
C TRP A 31 29.20 4.05 -12.19
N ILE A 32 29.59 2.98 -12.88
CA ILE A 32 29.19 2.67 -14.25
C ILE A 32 28.12 1.59 -14.17
N LEU A 33 26.88 1.92 -14.53
CA LEU A 33 25.77 0.97 -14.54
C LEU A 33 25.66 0.25 -15.88
N ASN A 34 25.50 -1.07 -15.83
CA ASN A 34 25.07 -1.87 -16.97
C ASN A 34 23.60 -2.27 -16.78
N ALA A 35 22.74 -1.74 -17.65
CA ALA A 35 21.31 -2.03 -17.67
C ALA A 35 20.90 -2.93 -18.85
N HIS A 36 21.80 -3.76 -19.38
CA HIS A 36 21.53 -4.57 -20.57
C HIS A 36 20.26 -5.43 -20.45
N MET A 37 20.04 -6.02 -19.28
CA MET A 37 18.91 -6.90 -19.02
C MET A 37 17.54 -6.19 -19.05
N SER A 38 17.49 -4.86 -18.89
CA SER A 38 16.21 -4.12 -18.88
C SER A 38 15.40 -4.26 -20.16
N ARG A 39 16.07 -4.60 -21.29
CA ARG A 39 15.42 -4.83 -22.59
C ARG A 39 15.56 -6.26 -23.08
N THR A 40 16.68 -6.93 -22.78
CA THR A 40 16.98 -8.24 -23.38
C THR A 40 16.54 -9.41 -22.53
N ARG A 41 16.33 -9.21 -21.21
CA ARG A 41 16.23 -10.28 -20.20
C ARG A 41 17.37 -11.31 -20.24
N GLN A 42 18.49 -10.95 -20.87
CA GLN A 42 19.66 -11.81 -21.04
C GLN A 42 20.86 -11.17 -20.36
N PHE A 43 21.69 -11.98 -19.72
CA PHE A 43 22.94 -11.49 -19.15
C PHE A 43 23.90 -11.03 -20.25
N PRO A 44 24.58 -9.88 -20.08
CA PRO A 44 25.56 -9.41 -21.05
C PRO A 44 26.76 -10.37 -21.11
N ARG A 45 26.98 -11.00 -22.27
CA ARG A 45 28.10 -11.95 -22.48
C ARG A 45 29.44 -11.26 -22.23
N GLY A 46 30.33 -11.95 -21.51
CA GLY A 46 31.68 -11.47 -21.21
C GLY A 46 31.73 -10.26 -20.26
N TRP A 47 30.61 -9.90 -19.63
CA TRP A 47 30.58 -8.78 -18.69
C TRP A 47 31.39 -9.11 -17.42
N ALA A 48 32.22 -8.14 -17.03
CA ALA A 48 32.97 -8.18 -15.77
C ALA A 48 32.75 -6.85 -15.03
N GLY A 49 32.52 -6.95 -13.72
CA GLY A 49 32.30 -5.81 -12.86
C GLY A 49 32.43 -6.16 -11.39
N ASP A 50 32.03 -5.22 -10.54
CA ASP A 50 32.34 -5.21 -9.11
C ASP A 50 31.13 -5.60 -8.24
N GLY A 51 29.93 -5.58 -8.79
CA GLY A 51 28.74 -6.00 -8.05
C GLY A 51 27.49 -6.15 -8.91
N VAL A 52 26.46 -6.79 -8.35
CA VAL A 52 25.16 -7.04 -8.99
C VAL A 52 24.03 -6.56 -8.09
N ILE A 53 23.09 -5.82 -8.66
CA ILE A 53 21.78 -5.58 -8.06
C ILE A 53 20.79 -6.42 -8.84
N ALA A 54 20.17 -7.38 -8.17
CA ALA A 54 19.37 -8.42 -8.77
C ALA A 54 17.89 -8.28 -8.39
N LEU A 55 17.02 -8.49 -9.37
CA LEU A 55 15.60 -8.75 -9.20
C LEU A 55 15.26 -9.91 -10.14
N ILE A 56 15.43 -11.12 -9.61
CA ILE A 56 15.33 -12.38 -10.37
C ILE A 56 14.49 -13.38 -9.57
N ASP A 57 13.81 -14.27 -10.26
CA ASP A 57 12.95 -15.29 -9.65
C ASP A 57 13.24 -16.73 -10.14
N TYR A 58 14.15 -16.91 -11.11
CA TYR A 58 14.45 -18.20 -11.71
C TYR A 58 15.87 -18.74 -11.40
N PRO A 59 16.03 -20.04 -11.08
CA PRO A 59 17.31 -20.60 -10.61
C PRO A 59 18.49 -20.49 -11.56
N ALA A 60 18.26 -20.40 -12.88
CA ALA A 60 19.35 -20.26 -13.85
C ALA A 60 20.09 -18.91 -13.71
N ALA A 61 19.35 -17.81 -13.49
CA ALA A 61 19.95 -16.51 -13.23
C ALA A 61 20.75 -16.49 -11.92
N ALA A 62 20.20 -17.05 -10.84
CA ALA A 62 20.89 -17.11 -9.55
C ALA A 62 22.22 -17.88 -9.65
N ARG A 63 22.24 -19.01 -10.36
CA ARG A 63 23.47 -19.77 -10.62
C ARG A 63 24.51 -18.96 -11.38
N HIS A 64 24.09 -18.25 -12.42
CA HIS A 64 24.98 -17.40 -13.22
C HIS A 64 25.57 -16.26 -12.37
N ILE A 65 24.73 -15.52 -11.65
CA ILE A 65 25.18 -14.42 -10.77
C ILE A 65 26.17 -14.93 -9.71
N ARG A 66 25.90 -16.09 -9.11
CA ARG A 66 26.79 -16.72 -8.14
C ARG A 66 28.17 -17.03 -8.70
N SER A 67 28.26 -17.48 -9.96
CA SER A 67 29.55 -17.79 -10.60
C SER A 67 30.44 -16.56 -10.84
N LEU A 68 29.91 -15.34 -10.70
CA LEU A 68 30.70 -14.12 -10.82
C LEU A 68 31.58 -13.86 -9.58
N HIS A 69 31.29 -14.50 -8.44
CA HIS A 69 32.06 -14.34 -7.18
C HIS A 69 32.25 -12.88 -6.73
N ILE A 70 31.25 -12.05 -6.96
CA ILE A 70 31.21 -10.63 -6.58
C ILE A 70 30.03 -10.35 -5.63
N PRO A 71 30.03 -9.23 -4.89
CA PRO A 71 28.89 -8.80 -4.08
C PRO A 71 27.57 -8.74 -4.87
N VAL A 72 26.51 -9.26 -4.26
CA VAL A 72 25.15 -9.30 -4.83
C VAL A 72 24.15 -8.81 -3.79
N VAL A 73 23.26 -7.91 -4.22
CA VAL A 73 22.05 -7.54 -3.48
C VAL A 73 20.83 -8.01 -4.26
N ASP A 74 20.01 -8.85 -3.63
CA ASP A 74 18.74 -9.36 -4.16
C ASP A 74 17.56 -8.53 -3.65
N MET A 75 16.69 -8.11 -4.57
CA MET A 75 15.43 -7.41 -4.27
C MET A 75 14.19 -8.29 -4.43
N GLY A 76 14.33 -9.50 -4.98
CA GLY A 76 13.21 -10.41 -5.27
C GLY A 76 12.85 -11.34 -4.12
N GLY A 77 13.78 -11.62 -3.19
CA GLY A 77 13.50 -12.48 -2.03
C GLY A 77 13.40 -13.98 -2.36
N HIS A 78 13.70 -14.37 -3.60
CA HIS A 78 13.63 -15.76 -4.05
C HIS A 78 14.87 -16.57 -3.61
N PHE A 79 16.02 -15.91 -3.48
CA PHE A 79 17.32 -16.53 -3.25
C PHE A 79 17.93 -16.01 -1.95
N THR A 80 17.80 -16.80 -0.87
CA THR A 80 18.21 -16.41 0.49
C THR A 80 19.72 -16.44 0.70
N GLU A 81 20.48 -16.98 -0.26
CA GLU A 81 21.95 -16.96 -0.27
C GLU A 81 22.54 -15.56 -0.52
N PHE A 82 21.77 -14.64 -1.11
CA PHE A 82 22.21 -13.28 -1.36
C PHE A 82 21.80 -12.33 -0.23
N THR A 83 22.49 -11.19 -0.09
CA THR A 83 22.03 -10.13 0.82
C THR A 83 20.76 -9.52 0.27
N GLN A 84 19.71 -9.43 1.09
CA GLN A 84 18.37 -9.04 0.61
C GLN A 84 18.00 -7.62 1.04
N VAL A 85 17.47 -6.85 0.09
CA VAL A 85 16.79 -5.57 0.32
C VAL A 85 15.41 -5.66 -0.30
N LEU A 86 14.37 -5.85 0.51
CA LEU A 86 13.03 -6.21 0.08
C LEU A 86 12.02 -5.11 0.44
N SER A 87 10.92 -5.04 -0.30
CA SER A 87 9.76 -4.27 0.12
C SER A 87 9.15 -4.85 1.40
N ASP A 88 8.59 -3.97 2.24
CA ASP A 88 7.80 -4.35 3.42
C ASP A 88 6.36 -4.72 3.01
N ASN A 89 6.24 -5.86 2.32
CA ASN A 89 4.96 -6.38 1.83
C ASN A 89 3.93 -6.65 2.93
N PRO A 90 4.30 -7.19 4.12
CA PRO A 90 3.35 -7.26 5.23
C PRO A 90 2.80 -5.89 5.62
N ARG A 91 3.62 -4.83 5.59
CA ARG A 91 3.13 -3.47 5.84
C ARG A 91 2.14 -3.02 4.78
N ILE A 92 2.40 -3.26 3.49
CA ILE A 92 1.45 -2.97 2.39
C ILE A 92 0.08 -3.61 2.68
N GLY A 93 0.07 -4.90 3.02
CA GLY A 93 -1.15 -5.61 3.37
C GLY A 93 -1.89 -5.01 4.57
N SER A 94 -1.17 -4.73 5.67
CA SER A 94 -1.79 -4.12 6.84
C SER A 94 -2.36 -2.72 6.57
N MET A 95 -1.70 -1.93 5.70
CA MET A 95 -2.20 -0.63 5.27
C MET A 95 -3.52 -0.75 4.49
N ALA A 96 -3.64 -1.73 3.59
CA ALA A 96 -4.89 -1.99 2.88
C ALA A 96 -6.05 -2.31 3.85
N ALA A 97 -5.79 -3.08 4.90
CA ALA A 97 -6.79 -3.40 5.92
C ALA A 97 -7.22 -2.16 6.70
N GLU A 98 -6.24 -1.38 7.19
CA GLU A 98 -6.48 -0.11 7.88
C GLU A 98 -7.36 0.82 7.02
N TYR A 99 -7.03 0.93 5.73
CA TYR A 99 -7.75 1.76 4.77
C TYR A 99 -9.21 1.37 4.57
N PHE A 100 -9.48 0.08 4.32
CA PHE A 100 -10.85 -0.37 4.13
C PHE A 100 -11.69 -0.30 5.42
N LEU A 101 -11.07 -0.53 6.58
CA LEU A 101 -11.71 -0.34 7.89
C LEU A 101 -12.08 1.14 8.12
N GLU A 102 -11.19 2.07 7.73
CA GLU A 102 -11.48 3.51 7.79
C GLU A 102 -12.64 3.92 6.89
N LYS A 103 -12.78 3.25 5.73
CA LYS A 103 -13.92 3.39 4.80
C LYS A 103 -15.16 2.59 5.17
N ARG A 104 -15.15 1.95 6.35
CA ARG A 104 -16.28 1.23 6.96
C ARG A 104 -16.71 -0.05 6.26
N HIS A 105 -15.84 -0.62 5.42
CA HIS A 105 -16.12 -1.94 4.86
C HIS A 105 -16.17 -3.00 5.97
N ARG A 106 -17.00 -4.02 5.75
CA ARG A 106 -17.17 -5.16 6.66
C ARG A 106 -16.96 -6.52 5.97
N ASN A 107 -17.05 -6.54 4.64
CA ASN A 107 -16.86 -7.73 3.83
C ASN A 107 -15.54 -7.60 3.07
N PHE A 108 -14.55 -8.40 3.43
CA PHE A 108 -13.19 -8.28 2.91
C PHE A 108 -12.81 -9.49 2.06
N PHE A 109 -12.23 -9.22 0.91
CA PHE A 109 -11.80 -10.20 -0.06
C PHE A 109 -10.37 -9.90 -0.49
N PHE A 110 -9.61 -10.96 -0.73
CA PHE A 110 -8.33 -10.86 -1.41
C PHE A 110 -8.37 -11.76 -2.63
N LEU A 111 -8.22 -11.17 -3.82
CA LEU A 111 -8.17 -11.91 -5.08
C LEU A 111 -6.71 -12.02 -5.54
N HIS A 112 -6.25 -13.25 -5.70
CA HIS A 112 -4.87 -13.59 -6.02
C HIS A 112 -4.84 -14.35 -7.35
N VAL A 113 -4.20 -13.75 -8.37
CA VAL A 113 -4.18 -14.31 -9.74
C VAL A 113 -2.88 -15.03 -10.05
N GLN A 114 -1.76 -14.58 -9.49
CA GLN A 114 -0.45 -15.21 -9.72
C GLN A 114 0.21 -15.57 -8.39
N SER A 115 0.87 -16.73 -8.33
CA SER A 115 1.51 -17.19 -7.11
C SER A 115 2.99 -16.81 -7.04
N SER A 116 3.30 -15.64 -6.47
CA SER A 116 4.67 -15.35 -6.02
C SER A 116 4.81 -15.44 -4.49
N ARG A 117 6.04 -15.66 -4.02
CA ARG A 117 6.38 -15.65 -2.59
C ARG A 117 6.14 -14.29 -1.95
N LEU A 118 6.50 -13.22 -2.65
CA LEU A 118 6.39 -11.85 -2.16
C LEU A 118 4.93 -11.40 -1.99
N GLU A 119 4.04 -11.81 -2.88
CA GLU A 119 2.60 -11.46 -2.82
C GLU A 119 1.88 -12.16 -1.67
N ARG A 120 2.32 -13.37 -1.27
CA ARG A 120 1.80 -14.05 -0.07
C ARG A 120 2.01 -13.24 1.21
N GLU A 121 3.07 -12.43 1.27
CA GLU A 121 3.32 -11.56 2.41
C GLU A 121 2.31 -10.40 2.50
N ILE A 122 1.88 -9.86 1.34
CA ILE A 122 0.82 -8.83 1.28
C ILE A 122 -0.48 -9.41 1.83
N SER A 123 -0.90 -10.59 1.36
CA SER A 123 -2.12 -11.23 1.87
C SER A 123 -2.03 -11.53 3.37
N THR A 124 -0.86 -11.94 3.86
CA THR A 124 -0.64 -12.23 5.29
C THR A 124 -0.80 -10.97 6.13
N GLY A 125 -0.21 -9.85 5.70
CA GLY A 125 -0.34 -8.56 6.37
C GLY A 125 -1.80 -8.07 6.42
N PHE A 126 -2.52 -8.21 5.30
CA PHE A 126 -3.92 -7.84 5.19
C PHE A 126 -4.82 -8.66 6.14
N GLN A 127 -4.70 -10.00 6.08
CA GLN A 127 -5.45 -10.90 6.95
C GLN A 127 -5.16 -10.67 8.44
N THR A 128 -3.89 -10.49 8.80
CA THR A 128 -3.48 -10.32 10.19
C THR A 128 -4.05 -9.03 10.78
N ALA A 129 -4.00 -7.94 10.02
CA ALA A 129 -4.57 -6.66 10.44
C ALA A 129 -6.11 -6.71 10.57
N LEU A 130 -6.80 -7.37 9.63
CA LEU A 130 -8.25 -7.57 9.72
C LEU A 130 -8.64 -8.44 10.92
N LYS A 131 -7.92 -9.54 11.14
CA LYS A 131 -8.13 -10.44 12.29
C LYS A 131 -7.93 -9.71 13.61
N ALA A 132 -6.91 -8.86 13.72
CA ALA A 132 -6.68 -8.02 14.89
C ALA A 132 -7.81 -7.01 15.14
N ALA A 133 -8.53 -6.60 14.08
CA ALA A 133 -9.71 -5.75 14.15
C ALA A 133 -11.04 -6.51 14.34
N GLY A 134 -11.00 -7.84 14.45
CA GLY A 134 -12.19 -8.68 14.65
C GLY A 134 -12.92 -9.08 13.37
N TYR A 135 -12.28 -8.94 12.20
CA TYR A 135 -12.84 -9.29 10.90
C TYR A 135 -12.11 -10.47 10.27
N SER A 136 -12.81 -11.23 9.41
CA SER A 136 -12.23 -12.23 8.54
C SER A 136 -12.07 -11.70 7.11
N CYS A 137 -11.20 -12.34 6.34
CA CYS A 137 -10.99 -12.06 4.93
C CYS A 137 -11.20 -13.35 4.13
N GLN A 138 -11.97 -13.28 3.05
CA GLN A 138 -12.15 -14.38 2.11
C GLN A 138 -11.03 -14.36 1.08
N MET A 139 -10.27 -15.45 1.00
CA MET A 139 -9.15 -15.58 0.08
C MET A 139 -9.57 -16.36 -1.15
N HIS A 140 -9.44 -15.75 -2.32
CA HIS A 140 -9.74 -16.39 -3.58
C HIS A 140 -8.47 -16.45 -4.43
N TYR A 141 -8.12 -17.66 -4.85
CA TYR A 141 -6.94 -17.95 -5.66
C TYR A 141 -7.40 -18.43 -7.02
N TRP A 142 -6.95 -17.76 -8.07
CA TRP A 142 -7.07 -18.26 -9.43
C TRP A 142 -6.22 -19.53 -9.55
N LYS A 143 -6.84 -20.63 -9.96
CA LYS A 143 -6.15 -21.90 -10.18
C LYS A 143 -5.65 -21.95 -11.61
N GLN A 144 -4.41 -21.50 -11.83
CA GLN A 144 -3.72 -21.73 -13.09
C GLN A 144 -3.44 -23.24 -13.24
N THR A 145 -3.86 -23.84 -14.36
CA THR A 145 -3.43 -25.21 -14.69
C THR A 145 -1.94 -25.20 -15.00
N ARG A 146 -1.20 -26.23 -14.57
CA ARG A 146 0.28 -26.30 -14.66
C ARG A 146 0.85 -26.13 -16.08
N GLU A 147 0.00 -26.27 -17.10
CA GLU A 147 0.36 -26.18 -18.52
C GLU A 147 0.29 -24.74 -19.07
N GLN A 148 -0.30 -23.79 -18.33
CA GLN A 148 -0.46 -22.40 -18.77
C GLN A 148 0.65 -21.53 -18.17
N HIS A 149 1.60 -21.09 -18.99
CA HIS A 149 2.59 -20.07 -18.61
C HIS A 149 2.07 -18.63 -18.75
N VAL A 150 0.86 -18.45 -19.28
CA VAL A 150 0.22 -17.16 -19.55
C VAL A 150 -1.13 -17.10 -18.85
N ILE A 151 -1.49 -15.94 -18.30
CA ILE A 151 -2.83 -15.71 -17.74
C ILE A 151 -3.84 -15.70 -18.89
N ASP A 152 -4.87 -16.54 -18.82
CA ASP A 152 -6.06 -16.40 -19.64
C ASP A 152 -6.94 -15.27 -19.06
N TYR A 153 -6.85 -14.11 -19.71
CA TYR A 153 -7.54 -12.88 -19.29
C TYR A 153 -9.04 -13.09 -19.14
N GLN A 154 -9.70 -13.74 -20.11
CA GLN A 154 -11.15 -13.93 -20.09
C GLN A 154 -11.59 -14.90 -18.99
N GLN A 155 -10.82 -15.96 -18.76
CA GLN A 155 -11.12 -16.89 -17.68
C GLN A 155 -10.96 -16.24 -16.30
N VAL A 156 -9.91 -15.44 -16.10
CA VAL A 156 -9.73 -14.68 -14.86
C VAL A 156 -10.88 -13.69 -14.64
N GLN A 157 -11.31 -12.96 -15.68
CA GLN A 157 -12.46 -12.06 -15.56
C GLN A 157 -13.73 -12.81 -15.15
N LYS A 158 -14.06 -13.92 -15.83
CA LYS A 158 -15.24 -14.76 -15.49
C LYS A 158 -15.19 -15.27 -14.07
N TRP A 159 -14.02 -15.74 -13.62
CA TRP A 159 -13.82 -16.18 -12.25
C TRP A 159 -14.00 -15.05 -11.23
N ALA A 160 -13.39 -13.89 -11.48
CA ALA A 160 -13.51 -12.74 -10.60
C ALA A 160 -14.96 -12.29 -10.47
N VAL A 161 -15.71 -12.22 -11.57
CA VAL A 161 -17.13 -11.88 -11.58
C VAL A 161 -17.95 -12.87 -10.76
N ALA A 162 -17.74 -14.18 -10.96
CA ALA A 162 -18.45 -15.21 -10.20
C ALA A 162 -18.23 -15.06 -8.68
N VAL A 163 -16.97 -14.88 -8.25
CA VAL A 163 -16.63 -14.62 -6.85
C VAL A 163 -17.31 -13.35 -6.33
N LEU A 164 -17.29 -12.27 -7.11
CA LEU A 164 -17.77 -10.98 -6.65
C LEU A 164 -19.30 -10.88 -6.70
N GLN A 165 -20.00 -11.60 -7.56
CA GLN A 165 -21.47 -11.64 -7.56
C GLN A 165 -22.03 -12.30 -6.30
N GLU A 166 -21.38 -13.34 -5.80
CA GLU A 166 -21.78 -14.05 -4.57
C GLU A 166 -21.33 -13.31 -3.28
N ALA A 167 -20.40 -12.36 -3.41
CA ALA A 167 -19.86 -11.62 -2.28
C ALA A 167 -20.90 -10.73 -1.58
N ALA A 168 -20.94 -10.78 -0.25
CA ALA A 168 -21.69 -9.82 0.56
C ALA A 168 -21.23 -8.38 0.26
N LYS A 169 -22.18 -7.50 -0.06
CA LYS A 169 -21.94 -6.11 -0.47
C LYS A 169 -22.12 -5.12 0.70
N PRO A 170 -21.43 -3.97 0.70
CA PRO A 170 -20.34 -3.60 -0.20
C PRO A 170 -19.05 -4.37 0.12
N ALA A 171 -18.42 -4.96 -0.90
CA ALA A 171 -17.21 -5.75 -0.77
C ALA A 171 -15.97 -4.86 -0.92
N ALA A 172 -14.97 -5.05 -0.04
CA ALA A 172 -13.64 -4.48 -0.17
C ALA A 172 -12.68 -5.54 -0.69
N VAL A 173 -12.14 -5.32 -1.89
CA VAL A 173 -11.24 -6.24 -2.59
C VAL A 173 -9.84 -5.66 -2.60
N MET A 174 -8.92 -6.34 -1.92
CA MET A 174 -7.48 -6.13 -2.10
C MET A 174 -6.97 -7.06 -3.19
N CYS A 175 -6.25 -6.50 -4.16
CA CYS A 175 -5.57 -7.26 -5.20
C CYS A 175 -4.06 -7.31 -4.89
N GLN A 176 -3.38 -8.34 -5.37
CA GLN A 176 -1.95 -8.52 -5.09
C GLN A 176 -1.07 -7.38 -5.63
N ASN A 177 -1.46 -6.79 -6.76
CA ASN A 177 -0.77 -5.73 -7.47
C ASN A 177 -1.77 -4.93 -8.34
N ASP A 178 -1.29 -3.92 -9.06
CA ASP A 178 -2.17 -3.10 -9.92
C ASP A 178 -2.63 -3.80 -11.20
N ASP A 179 -1.84 -4.72 -11.78
CA ASP A 179 -2.25 -5.45 -12.99
C ASP A 179 -3.51 -6.28 -12.74
N THR A 180 -3.52 -7.01 -11.63
CA THR A 180 -4.61 -7.89 -11.21
C THR A 180 -5.83 -7.05 -10.85
N ALA A 181 -5.61 -5.91 -10.18
CA ALA A 181 -6.67 -4.97 -9.86
C ALA A 181 -7.36 -4.43 -11.12
N VAL A 182 -6.61 -4.14 -12.19
CA VAL A 182 -7.19 -3.70 -13.47
C VAL A 182 -7.99 -4.81 -14.15
N ILE A 183 -7.49 -6.05 -14.16
CA ILE A 183 -8.24 -7.19 -14.72
C ILE A 183 -9.61 -7.32 -14.02
N ILE A 184 -9.61 -7.27 -12.69
CA ILE A 184 -10.83 -7.40 -11.87
C ILE A 184 -11.74 -6.17 -12.03
N LEU A 185 -11.17 -4.97 -12.08
CA LEU A 185 -11.92 -3.74 -12.30
C LEU A 185 -12.69 -3.78 -13.62
N ASN A 186 -12.01 -4.15 -14.71
CA ASN A 186 -12.63 -4.26 -16.03
C ASN A 186 -13.69 -5.35 -16.03
N ALA A 187 -13.44 -6.49 -15.37
CA ALA A 187 -14.44 -7.55 -15.22
C ALA A 187 -15.72 -7.05 -14.51
N CYS A 188 -15.59 -6.25 -13.45
CA CYS A 188 -16.73 -5.63 -12.78
C CYS A 188 -17.51 -4.69 -13.69
N VAL A 189 -16.80 -3.83 -14.44
CA VAL A 189 -17.42 -2.90 -15.40
C VAL A 189 -18.21 -3.65 -16.47
N ASP A 190 -17.60 -4.66 -17.09
CA ASP A 190 -18.22 -5.47 -18.14
C ASP A 190 -19.45 -6.24 -17.63
N ALA A 191 -19.42 -6.68 -16.37
CA ALA A 191 -20.52 -7.40 -15.71
C ALA A 191 -21.58 -6.48 -15.06
N GLY A 192 -21.44 -5.15 -15.17
CA GLY A 192 -22.35 -4.19 -14.55
C GLY A 192 -22.28 -4.12 -13.01
N ILE A 193 -21.24 -4.65 -12.39
CA ILE A 193 -20.99 -4.54 -10.95
C ILE A 193 -20.47 -3.13 -10.66
N ARG A 194 -21.18 -2.36 -9.81
CA ARG A 194 -20.78 -0.98 -9.53
C ARG A 194 -19.51 -0.92 -8.69
N VAL A 195 -18.51 -0.21 -9.22
CA VAL A 195 -17.27 0.15 -8.53
C VAL A 195 -17.27 1.66 -8.32
N PRO A 196 -17.11 2.17 -7.09
CA PRO A 196 -16.79 1.47 -5.83
C PRO A 196 -17.99 0.98 -4.98
N GLU A 197 -19.24 1.29 -5.37
CA GLU A 197 -20.41 1.21 -4.47
C GLU A 197 -20.78 -0.22 -4.05
N GLU A 198 -20.64 -1.19 -4.95
CA GLU A 198 -20.83 -2.61 -4.63
C GLU A 198 -19.49 -3.28 -4.34
N VAL A 199 -18.46 -2.95 -5.12
CA VAL A 199 -17.11 -3.50 -4.96
C VAL A 199 -16.08 -2.38 -5.01
N ALA A 200 -15.45 -2.11 -3.87
CA ALA A 200 -14.27 -1.25 -3.81
C ALA A 200 -13.01 -2.08 -4.11
N ILE A 201 -12.15 -1.62 -5.01
CA ILE A 201 -10.98 -2.36 -5.50
C ILE A 201 -9.70 -1.56 -5.23
N LEU A 202 -8.77 -2.15 -4.50
CA LEU A 202 -7.46 -1.57 -4.16
C LEU A 202 -6.32 -2.42 -4.74
N GLY A 203 -5.40 -1.78 -5.46
CA GLY A 203 -4.17 -2.38 -5.96
C GLY A 203 -2.93 -2.12 -5.08
N ALA A 204 -1.79 -2.63 -5.52
CA ALA A 204 -0.48 -2.37 -4.93
C ALA A 204 0.58 -2.19 -6.04
N GLY A 205 1.30 -1.07 -6.00
CA GLY A 205 2.32 -0.73 -6.99
C GLY A 205 2.31 0.76 -7.33
N ASN A 206 1.12 1.38 -7.35
CA ASN A 206 0.86 2.72 -7.85
C ASN A 206 1.45 3.00 -9.25
N HIS A 207 1.38 2.01 -10.12
CA HIS A 207 1.92 2.11 -11.47
C HIS A 207 0.96 2.93 -12.35
N LYS A 208 1.45 4.06 -12.88
CA LYS A 208 0.61 5.04 -13.59
C LYS A 208 -0.21 4.45 -14.73
N LEU A 209 0.38 3.57 -15.55
CA LEU A 209 -0.33 2.94 -16.67
C LEU A 209 -1.58 2.16 -16.23
N PHE A 210 -1.54 1.52 -15.06
CA PHE A 210 -2.67 0.78 -14.51
C PHE A 210 -3.59 1.68 -13.68
N CYS A 211 -3.06 2.72 -13.04
CA CYS A 211 -3.83 3.55 -12.11
C CYS A 211 -4.60 4.71 -12.74
N GLU A 212 -4.03 5.37 -13.75
CA GLU A 212 -4.52 6.67 -14.25
C GLU A 212 -5.32 6.57 -15.56
N PHE A 213 -5.11 5.50 -16.34
CA PHE A 213 -5.60 5.41 -17.73
C PHE A 213 -6.67 4.32 -17.92
N GLN A 214 -7.41 3.98 -16.86
CA GLN A 214 -8.53 3.06 -16.92
C GLN A 214 -9.85 3.83 -16.98
N SER A 215 -10.95 3.17 -17.34
CA SER A 215 -12.29 3.77 -17.37
C SER A 215 -12.76 4.30 -16.01
N LYS A 216 -12.25 3.70 -14.93
CA LYS A 216 -12.29 4.22 -13.55
C LYS A 216 -10.87 4.23 -13.01
N THR A 217 -10.43 5.35 -12.47
CA THR A 217 -9.08 5.45 -11.90
C THR A 217 -8.91 4.51 -10.70
N LEU A 218 -7.80 3.75 -10.68
CA LEU A 218 -7.56 2.70 -9.68
C LEU A 218 -6.79 3.23 -8.48
N SER A 219 -7.33 3.02 -7.30
CA SER A 219 -6.66 3.31 -6.01
C SER A 219 -5.56 2.30 -5.76
N SER A 220 -4.42 2.74 -5.22
CA SER A 220 -3.28 1.85 -5.00
C SER A 220 -2.36 2.30 -3.86
N ILE A 221 -1.60 1.33 -3.32
CA ILE A 221 -0.53 1.54 -2.35
C ILE A 221 0.81 1.62 -3.08
N ASP A 222 1.57 2.69 -2.87
CA ASP A 222 2.90 2.87 -3.45
C ASP A 222 3.96 2.19 -2.56
N PRO A 223 4.64 1.13 -3.03
CA PRO A 223 5.67 0.41 -2.26
C PRO A 223 7.01 1.17 -2.15
N ASP A 224 7.12 2.35 -2.74
CA ASP A 224 8.34 3.18 -2.80
C ASP A 224 9.52 2.48 -3.49
N LEU A 225 9.26 1.94 -4.69
CA LEU A 225 10.27 1.21 -5.48
C LEU A 225 11.53 2.03 -5.78
N ARG A 226 11.40 3.35 -5.90
CA ARG A 226 12.56 4.24 -6.03
C ARG A 226 13.45 4.20 -4.80
N ARG A 227 12.87 4.23 -3.60
CA ARG A 227 13.63 4.04 -2.36
C ARG A 227 14.20 2.63 -2.25
N LEU A 228 13.46 1.61 -2.69
CA LEU A 228 13.95 0.22 -2.73
C LEU A 228 15.26 0.12 -3.53
N GLY A 229 15.26 0.62 -4.77
CA GLY A 229 16.46 0.63 -5.61
C GLY A 229 17.62 1.42 -5.01
N TYR A 230 17.34 2.56 -4.38
CA TYR A 230 18.36 3.37 -3.70
C TYR A 230 19.00 2.63 -2.52
N GLU A 231 18.20 2.02 -1.63
CA GLU A 231 18.72 1.27 -0.49
C GLU A 231 19.46 0.00 -0.92
N ALA A 232 19.02 -0.65 -2.02
CA ALA A 232 19.73 -1.79 -2.60
C ALA A 232 21.13 -1.40 -3.10
N ALA A 233 21.23 -0.29 -3.84
CA ALA A 233 22.52 0.23 -4.30
C ALA A 233 23.42 0.65 -3.12
N LYS A 234 22.85 1.30 -2.10
CA LYS A 234 23.58 1.66 -0.88
C LYS A 234 24.13 0.44 -0.14
N GLU A 235 23.33 -0.61 -0.01
CA GLU A 235 23.75 -1.86 0.61
C GLU A 235 24.85 -2.56 -0.20
N LEU A 236 24.74 -2.56 -1.54
CA LEU A 236 25.78 -3.09 -2.42
C LEU A 236 27.09 -2.30 -2.27
N SER A 237 27.02 -0.97 -2.14
CA SER A 237 28.20 -0.12 -1.92
C SER A 237 28.95 -0.49 -0.66
N ARG A 238 28.21 -0.74 0.43
CA ARG A 238 28.76 -1.19 1.70
C ARG A 238 29.51 -2.51 1.54
N MET A 239 28.94 -3.46 0.80
CA MET A 239 29.56 -4.77 0.55
C MET A 239 30.80 -4.68 -0.34
N MET A 240 30.74 -3.90 -1.43
CA MET A 240 31.89 -3.65 -2.30
C MET A 240 33.03 -2.90 -1.60
N SER A 241 32.76 -2.24 -0.47
CA SER A 241 33.75 -1.59 0.39
C SER A 241 34.25 -2.47 1.54
N GLY A 242 34.02 -3.78 1.49
CA GLY A 242 34.49 -4.76 2.49
C GLY A 242 33.53 -5.03 3.64
N GLY A 243 32.32 -4.48 3.61
CA GLY A 243 31.30 -4.78 4.61
C GLY A 243 30.75 -6.20 4.47
N SER A 244 30.67 -6.94 5.58
CA SER A 244 30.13 -8.32 5.58
C SER A 244 28.66 -8.37 5.16
N PRO A 245 28.19 -9.41 4.45
CA PRO A 245 26.78 -9.62 4.11
C PRO A 245 25.85 -9.55 5.33
N ARG A 246 24.63 -9.03 5.16
CA ARG A 246 23.63 -9.06 6.24
C ARG A 246 23.02 -10.45 6.35
N ARG A 247 22.75 -10.87 7.60
CA ARG A 247 22.04 -12.14 7.87
C ARG A 247 20.52 -12.04 7.69
N SER A 248 19.95 -10.84 7.80
CA SER A 248 18.52 -10.59 7.65
C SER A 248 18.26 -9.58 6.54
N ALA A 249 17.10 -9.74 5.88
CA ALA A 249 16.65 -8.83 4.83
C ALA A 249 16.41 -7.43 5.40
N LEU A 250 16.95 -6.41 4.73
CA LEU A 250 16.56 -5.02 4.96
C LEU A 250 15.19 -4.80 4.33
N ARG A 251 14.19 -4.36 5.11
CA ARG A 251 12.84 -4.09 4.63
C ARG A 251 12.64 -2.59 4.40
N VAL A 252 12.30 -2.22 3.18
CA VAL A 252 11.98 -0.84 2.79
C VAL A 252 10.47 -0.63 2.93
N PRO A 253 10.01 0.30 3.81
CA PRO A 253 8.60 0.52 4.02
C PRO A 253 7.95 1.20 2.81
N PRO A 254 6.66 0.91 2.52
CA PRO A 254 5.91 1.63 1.49
C PRO A 254 5.75 3.11 1.86
N LYS A 255 5.32 3.93 0.87
CA LYS A 255 4.85 5.28 1.18
C LYS A 255 3.67 5.19 2.14
N ARG A 256 3.60 6.14 3.08
CA ARG A 256 2.64 6.08 4.19
C ARG A 256 1.21 6.40 3.81
N GLU A 257 0.99 6.96 2.63
CA GLU A 257 -0.32 7.41 2.15
C GLU A 257 -0.74 6.51 1.00
N ILE A 258 -1.99 6.06 1.05
CA ILE A 258 -2.63 5.34 -0.04
C ILE A 258 -3.18 6.38 -1.01
N ILE A 259 -2.98 6.14 -2.30
CA ILE A 259 -3.51 7.02 -3.33
C ILE A 259 -4.96 6.60 -3.60
N THR A 260 -5.89 7.27 -2.95
CA THR A 260 -7.33 7.10 -3.16
C THR A 260 -7.72 7.65 -4.53
N ARG A 261 -8.43 6.84 -5.31
CA ARG A 261 -9.03 7.17 -6.60
C ARG A 261 -10.45 6.62 -6.68
N GLU A 262 -11.10 6.73 -7.84
CA GLU A 262 -12.50 6.33 -8.03
C GLU A 262 -12.80 4.90 -7.57
N SER A 263 -11.89 3.95 -7.80
CA SER A 263 -12.12 2.53 -7.50
C SER A 263 -12.38 2.21 -6.03
N THR A 264 -12.11 3.14 -5.11
CA THR A 264 -12.42 2.99 -3.68
C THR A 264 -13.03 4.23 -3.08
N ASP A 265 -13.42 5.23 -3.87
CA ASP A 265 -13.98 6.49 -3.37
C ASP A 265 -15.44 6.36 -2.91
N PHE A 266 -15.61 5.52 -1.88
CA PHE A 266 -16.89 5.14 -1.33
C PHE A 266 -16.80 4.97 0.18
N LEU A 267 -17.95 5.17 0.82
CA LEU A 267 -18.15 4.81 2.21
C LEU A 267 -19.18 3.72 2.29
N ALA A 268 -18.78 2.59 2.88
CA ALA A 268 -19.60 1.40 3.06
C ALA A 268 -20.64 1.60 4.18
N VAL A 269 -21.50 2.60 3.99
CA VAL A 269 -22.63 2.96 4.84
C VAL A 269 -23.88 2.85 3.98
N SER A 270 -24.79 1.96 4.36
CA SER A 270 -25.95 1.64 3.52
C SER A 270 -27.11 2.62 3.71
N ASN A 271 -27.23 3.18 4.92
CA ASN A 271 -28.32 4.10 5.24
C ASN A 271 -28.02 5.52 4.72
N PRO A 272 -28.89 6.11 3.87
CA PRO A 272 -28.64 7.42 3.25
C PRO A 272 -28.59 8.56 4.27
N HIS A 273 -29.36 8.49 5.36
CA HIS A 273 -29.30 9.49 6.43
C HIS A 273 -27.97 9.43 7.18
N VAL A 274 -27.48 8.22 7.48
CA VAL A 274 -26.16 8.07 8.11
C VAL A 274 -25.05 8.55 7.18
N LEU A 275 -25.12 8.22 5.89
CA LEU A 275 -24.14 8.67 4.89
C LEU A 275 -24.10 10.21 4.81
N LEU A 276 -25.26 10.88 4.77
CA LEU A 276 -25.34 12.34 4.76
C LEU A 276 -24.69 12.95 6.00
N VAL A 277 -25.04 12.45 7.19
CA VAL A 277 -24.47 12.93 8.46
C VAL A 277 -22.96 12.68 8.52
N LEU A 278 -22.50 11.52 8.05
CA LEU A 278 -21.08 11.17 8.05
C LEU A 278 -20.28 12.06 7.09
N ARG A 279 -20.78 12.29 5.87
CA ARG A 279 -20.18 13.20 4.89
C ARG A 279 -20.07 14.62 5.46
N TYR A 280 -21.17 15.16 5.98
CA TYR A 280 -21.16 16.49 6.59
C TYR A 280 -20.16 16.57 7.75
N LEU A 281 -20.11 15.55 8.63
CA LEU A 281 -19.16 15.49 9.72
C LEU A 281 -17.71 15.52 9.21
N TRP A 282 -17.40 14.84 8.10
CA TRP A 282 -16.07 14.80 7.50
C TRP A 282 -15.69 16.05 6.73
N ASP A 283 -16.65 16.76 6.15
CA ASP A 283 -16.39 18.02 5.44
C ASP A 283 -16.20 19.17 6.43
N HIS A 284 -16.96 19.14 7.54
CA HIS A 284 -17.04 20.22 8.53
C HIS A 284 -16.31 19.90 9.85
N PHE A 285 -15.48 18.85 9.91
CA PHE A 285 -14.86 18.42 11.19
C PHE A 285 -14.04 19.52 11.89
N ARG A 286 -13.54 20.51 11.14
CA ARG A 286 -12.76 21.64 11.68
C ARG A 286 -13.63 22.68 12.41
N GLU A 287 -14.93 22.65 12.21
CA GLU A 287 -15.91 23.59 12.76
C GLU A 287 -16.43 23.15 14.14
N PRO A 288 -16.98 24.06 14.97
CA PRO A 288 -17.64 23.69 16.22
C PRO A 288 -18.96 22.94 15.94
N LEU A 289 -18.86 21.62 15.72
CA LEU A 289 -19.99 20.73 15.51
C LEU A 289 -20.53 20.15 16.82
N SER A 290 -21.86 20.17 16.96
CA SER A 290 -22.61 19.46 18.00
C SER A 290 -23.40 18.29 17.41
N VAL A 291 -23.64 17.26 18.22
CA VAL A 291 -24.52 16.13 17.85
C VAL A 291 -25.93 16.62 17.49
N GLU A 292 -26.37 17.73 18.10
CA GLU A 292 -27.66 18.31 17.83
C GLU A 292 -27.77 18.91 16.42
N GLN A 293 -26.75 19.65 15.99
CA GLN A 293 -26.67 20.16 14.61
C GLN A 293 -26.66 19.00 13.60
N LEU A 294 -25.83 17.98 13.85
CA LEU A 294 -25.75 16.80 12.97
C LEU A 294 -27.09 16.07 12.86
N SER A 295 -27.86 15.99 13.96
CA SER A 295 -29.15 15.31 13.96
C SER A 295 -30.23 16.07 13.16
N ARG A 296 -30.10 17.40 13.02
CA ARG A 296 -31.05 18.25 12.27
C ARG A 296 -30.83 18.17 10.74
N LEU A 297 -29.77 17.53 10.26
CA LEU A 297 -29.51 17.35 8.83
C LEU A 297 -30.46 16.36 8.15
N VAL A 298 -31.19 15.57 8.94
CA VAL A 298 -32.02 14.46 8.45
C VAL A 298 -33.42 14.52 9.07
N PRO A 299 -34.48 14.11 8.35
CA PRO A 299 -35.86 14.21 8.82
C PRO A 299 -36.25 13.04 9.75
N ILE A 300 -35.38 12.67 10.70
CA ILE A 300 -35.66 11.62 11.70
C ILE A 300 -35.28 12.09 13.10
N SER A 301 -35.81 11.43 14.12
CA SER A 301 -35.55 11.82 15.50
C SER A 301 -34.07 11.68 15.86
N ARG A 302 -33.59 12.52 16.80
CA ARG A 302 -32.21 12.48 17.32
C ARG A 302 -31.80 11.10 17.83
N SER A 303 -32.70 10.43 18.55
CA SER A 303 -32.44 9.08 19.06
C SER A 303 -32.33 8.05 17.92
N ALA A 304 -33.19 8.14 16.90
CA ALA A 304 -33.15 7.27 15.74
C ALA A 304 -31.85 7.42 14.94
N ILE A 305 -31.45 8.65 14.58
CA ILE A 305 -30.20 8.85 13.84
C ILE A 305 -28.97 8.45 14.66
N TYR A 306 -28.97 8.66 15.98
CA TYR A 306 -27.87 8.23 16.84
C TYR A 306 -27.73 6.70 16.88
N ALA A 307 -28.86 5.98 17.01
CA ALA A 307 -28.87 4.52 17.00
C ALA A 307 -28.42 3.97 15.64
N LEU A 308 -28.97 4.51 14.54
CA LEU A 308 -28.60 4.12 13.17
C LEU A 308 -27.13 4.41 12.87
N PHE A 309 -26.65 5.60 13.22
CA PHE A 309 -25.24 5.97 13.02
C PHE A 309 -24.32 5.04 13.80
N THR A 310 -24.62 4.75 15.07
CA THR A 310 -23.81 3.84 15.88
C THR A 310 -23.82 2.43 15.32
N LYS A 311 -24.96 1.95 14.80
CA LYS A 311 -25.10 0.64 14.15
C LYS A 311 -24.24 0.54 12.89
N GLU A 312 -24.36 1.50 11.98
CA GLU A 312 -23.67 1.51 10.68
C GLU A 312 -22.17 1.81 10.82
N VAL A 313 -21.81 2.87 11.55
CA VAL A 313 -20.44 3.37 11.69
C VAL A 313 -19.65 2.62 12.77
N GLY A 314 -20.34 1.97 13.71
CA GLY A 314 -19.74 1.26 14.85
C GLY A 314 -19.28 2.18 15.99
N LEU A 315 -19.43 3.49 15.84
CA LEU A 315 -19.07 4.50 16.83
C LEU A 315 -20.15 5.58 16.93
N PRO A 316 -20.38 6.15 18.12
CA PRO A 316 -21.16 7.38 18.26
C PRO A 316 -20.60 8.55 17.44
N MET A 317 -21.46 9.43 16.93
CA MET A 317 -21.07 10.61 16.13
C MET A 317 -19.97 11.45 16.78
N ALA A 318 -20.06 11.72 18.08
CA ALA A 318 -19.06 12.51 18.80
C ALA A 318 -17.68 11.81 18.86
N LYS A 319 -17.67 10.47 18.98
CA LYS A 319 -16.43 9.70 18.93
C LYS A 319 -15.85 9.69 17.52
N GLU A 320 -16.71 9.67 16.50
CA GLU A 320 -16.27 9.73 15.11
C GLU A 320 -15.66 11.08 14.75
N LEU A 321 -16.30 12.18 15.16
CA LEU A 321 -15.73 13.53 15.03
C LEU A 321 -14.35 13.62 15.68
N MET A 322 -14.23 13.10 16.90
CA MET A 322 -12.94 13.08 17.60
C MET A 322 -11.89 12.26 16.84
N ARG A 323 -12.26 11.10 16.28
CA ARG A 323 -11.38 10.26 15.47
C ARG A 323 -10.84 11.04 14.27
N VAL A 324 -11.72 11.63 13.46
CA VAL A 324 -11.36 12.37 12.24
C VAL A 324 -10.42 13.53 12.56
N ARG A 325 -10.74 14.32 13.60
CA ARG A 325 -9.88 15.42 14.06
C ARG A 325 -8.49 14.95 14.44
N LEU A 326 -8.37 13.83 15.17
CA LEU A 326 -7.08 13.30 15.60
C LEU A 326 -6.27 12.74 14.43
N GLU A 327 -6.90 12.11 13.44
CA GLU A 327 -6.19 11.65 12.23
C GLU A 327 -5.65 12.83 11.42
N GLU A 328 -6.42 13.92 11.25
CA GLU A 328 -5.92 15.13 10.60
C GLU A 328 -4.76 15.77 11.37
N VAL A 329 -4.83 15.79 12.70
CA VAL A 329 -3.69 16.26 13.51
C VAL A 329 -2.46 15.41 13.22
N LYS A 330 -2.55 14.07 13.24
CA LYS A 330 -1.39 13.21 12.94
C LYS A 330 -0.81 13.51 11.55
N ARG A 331 -1.67 13.72 10.54
CA ARG A 331 -1.26 14.09 9.18
C ARG A 331 -0.50 15.42 9.17
N LEU A 332 -1.03 16.47 9.81
CA LEU A 332 -0.38 17.78 9.89
C LEU A 332 0.91 17.78 10.71
N LEU A 333 0.99 16.97 11.78
CA LEU A 333 2.21 16.79 12.57
C LEU A 333 3.33 16.15 11.75
N ARG A 334 2.99 15.27 10.79
CA ARG A 334 3.95 14.66 9.86
C ARG A 334 4.40 15.64 8.79
N THR A 335 3.44 16.28 8.13
CA THR A 335 3.67 17.03 6.88
C THR A 335 4.08 18.49 7.10
N THR A 336 3.83 19.07 8.28
CA THR A 336 4.05 20.50 8.52
C THR A 336 4.90 20.78 9.77
N GLN A 337 5.57 21.93 9.79
CA GLN A 337 6.32 22.40 10.96
C GLN A 337 5.49 23.29 11.90
N GLN A 338 4.19 23.43 11.66
CA GLN A 338 3.35 24.37 12.41
C GLN A 338 3.38 24.07 13.93
N PRO A 339 3.26 25.08 14.81
CA PRO A 339 3.18 24.84 16.26
C PRO A 339 2.03 23.89 16.61
N ILE A 340 2.24 22.96 17.56
CA ILE A 340 1.25 21.92 17.91
C ILE A 340 -0.10 22.53 18.28
N GLY A 341 -0.10 23.63 19.03
CA GLY A 341 -1.35 24.34 19.39
C GLY A 341 -2.08 24.93 18.18
N LYS A 342 -1.36 25.38 17.15
CA LYS A 342 -1.95 25.85 15.89
C LYS A 342 -2.56 24.69 15.10
N VAL A 343 -1.85 23.55 15.04
CA VAL A 343 -2.34 22.32 14.41
C VAL A 343 -3.64 21.86 15.09
N ALA A 344 -3.66 21.75 16.41
CA ALA A 344 -4.84 21.32 17.16
C ALA A 344 -6.04 22.25 16.89
N ARG A 345 -5.85 23.58 16.97
CA ARG A 345 -6.92 24.56 16.67
C ARG A 345 -7.41 24.44 15.23
N SER A 346 -6.52 24.28 14.25
CA SER A 346 -6.89 24.11 12.84
C SER A 346 -7.68 22.83 12.56
N CYS A 347 -7.62 21.86 13.47
CA CYS A 347 -8.40 20.62 13.42
C CYS A 347 -9.69 20.68 14.27
N GLY A 348 -10.13 21.86 14.70
CA GLY A 348 -11.38 22.03 15.46
C GLY A 348 -11.28 21.75 16.97
N PHE A 349 -10.07 21.61 17.53
CA PHE A 349 -9.92 21.55 18.99
C PHE A 349 -9.92 22.94 19.61
N THR A 350 -10.95 23.23 20.41
CA THR A 350 -11.07 24.49 21.17
C THR A 350 -10.28 24.46 22.48
N SER A 351 -10.06 23.28 23.07
CA SER A 351 -9.31 23.09 24.31
C SER A 351 -8.06 22.23 24.11
N MET A 352 -6.90 22.79 24.46
CA MET A 352 -5.61 22.08 24.42
C MET A 352 -5.53 20.93 25.44
N ILE A 353 -6.26 21.01 26.54
CA ILE A 353 -6.34 19.95 27.55
C ILE A 353 -7.08 18.74 26.96
N THR A 354 -8.26 18.98 26.37
CA THR A 354 -9.06 17.94 25.70
C THR A 354 -8.27 17.30 24.56
N PHE A 355 -7.62 18.11 23.73
CA PHE A 355 -6.74 17.64 22.66
C PHE A 355 -5.62 16.73 23.20
N SER A 356 -4.85 17.19 24.18
CA SER A 356 -3.68 16.47 24.67
C SER A 356 -4.07 15.13 25.29
N ARG A 357 -5.16 15.10 26.05
CA ARG A 357 -5.72 13.87 26.63
C ARG A 357 -6.17 12.90 25.53
N ALA A 358 -6.99 13.36 24.58
CA ALA A 358 -7.50 12.51 23.51
C ALA A 358 -6.38 11.97 22.61
N PHE A 359 -5.40 12.80 22.26
CA PHE A 359 -4.26 12.42 21.43
C PHE A 359 -3.40 11.37 22.13
N THR A 360 -3.08 11.58 23.41
CA THR A 360 -2.26 10.63 24.18
C THR A 360 -3.00 9.31 24.40
N GLN A 361 -4.30 9.35 24.70
CA GLN A 361 -5.11 8.14 24.82
C GLN A 361 -5.14 7.33 23.51
N ARG A 362 -5.26 8.02 22.36
CA ARG A 362 -5.33 7.36 21.04
C ARG A 362 -3.99 6.84 20.54
N THR A 363 -2.89 7.57 20.81
CA THR A 363 -1.57 7.28 20.21
C THR A 363 -0.56 6.69 21.18
N ARG A 364 -0.90 6.64 22.48
CA ARG A 364 0.00 6.28 23.59
C ARG A 364 1.26 7.15 23.69
N MET A 365 1.27 8.32 23.05
CA MET A 365 2.39 9.26 23.08
C MET A 365 1.90 10.72 22.99
N THR A 366 2.74 11.66 23.41
CA THR A 366 2.41 13.09 23.25
C THR A 366 2.52 13.51 21.77
N ALA A 367 1.80 14.56 21.38
CA ALA A 367 1.87 15.10 20.02
C ALA A 367 3.31 15.50 19.60
N ARG A 368 4.13 15.98 20.55
CA ARG A 368 5.54 16.29 20.32
C ARG A 368 6.37 15.03 20.05
N ALA A 369 6.22 14.01 20.89
CA ALA A 369 6.90 12.73 20.70
C ALA A 369 6.49 12.06 19.38
N TYR A 370 5.19 12.11 19.05
CA TYR A 370 4.67 11.63 17.77
C TYR A 370 5.33 12.32 16.58
N ARG A 371 5.39 13.66 16.57
CA ARG A 371 6.04 14.43 15.51
C ARG A 371 7.51 14.03 15.33
N LEU A 372 8.26 13.92 16.43
CA LEU A 372 9.67 13.55 16.39
C LEU A 372 9.88 12.13 15.85
N LYS A 373 9.05 11.17 16.29
CA LYS A 373 9.11 9.78 15.84
C LYS A 373 8.76 9.64 14.36
N MET A 374 7.75 10.39 13.89
CA MET A 374 7.24 10.24 12.54
C MET A 374 8.03 11.03 11.48
N ARG A 375 8.92 11.95 11.88
CA ARG A 375 9.79 12.70 10.96
C ARG A 375 11.20 12.12 10.83
N ARG A 376 11.55 11.17 11.69
CA ARG A 376 12.66 10.24 11.43
C ARG A 376 12.18 9.20 10.43
#